data_AF-A0A1I2M8W8-F1
#
_entry.id   AF-A0A1I2M8W8-F1
#
_cell.length_a   1.000
_cell.length_b   1.000
_cell.length_c   1.000
_cell.angle_alpha   90.00
_cell.angle_beta   90.00
_cell.angle_gamma   90.00
#
_symmetry.space_group_name_H-M   'P 1'
#
loop_
_entity.id
_entity.type
_entity.pdbx_description
1 polymer ?
#
loop_
_entity_poly.entity_id
_entity_poly.type
_entity_poly.pdbx_seq_one_letter_code
_entity_poly.pdbx_strand_id
1 'polypeptide(L)'
;MTTVAVVTSTLLAISGCATSGQSVEPAATAAPAVSISGLDEATASVCGIAQQATLGEGGYDFDVPTATQIVTLGKNSKSTIITAAANVLSVSTRQAQASAGQPEEATHLAELRTAMLKFQTICQDVDALVVSIEESKQAVDGETVKSTR
;
A
#
# COMPACT_ATOMS: atom_id res chain seq x y z
N MET A 1 6.29 -24.84 -35.03
CA MET A 1 5.47 -25.59 -34.05
C MET A 1 6.42 -26.36 -33.15
N THR A 2 6.48 -25.99 -31.88
CA THR A 2 7.18 -26.78 -30.86
C THR A 2 6.39 -26.60 -29.57
N THR A 3 5.57 -27.60 -29.27
CA THR A 3 4.86 -27.79 -28.00
C THR A 3 5.84 -28.29 -26.96
N VAL A 4 5.88 -27.64 -25.79
CA VAL A 4 6.47 -28.23 -24.59
C VAL A 4 5.35 -28.38 -23.57
N ALA A 5 5.01 -29.63 -23.30
CA ALA A 5 4.15 -30.05 -22.22
C ALA A 5 4.85 -29.84 -20.88
N VAL A 6 4.17 -29.25 -19.91
CA VAL A 6 4.58 -29.34 -18.50
C VAL A 6 3.39 -29.82 -17.68
N VAL A 7 3.37 -31.14 -17.55
CA VAL A 7 3.11 -31.93 -16.34
C VAL A 7 2.10 -31.35 -15.35
N THR A 8 0.87 -31.85 -15.46
CA THR A 8 -0.04 -32.05 -14.33
C THR A 8 0.56 -33.05 -13.33
N SER A 9 0.73 -32.63 -12.08
CA SER A 9 0.91 -33.56 -10.96
C SER A 9 0.05 -33.13 -9.77
N THR A 10 -1.08 -33.85 -9.64
CA THR A 10 -1.65 -34.41 -8.41
C THR A 10 -1.89 -33.53 -7.18
N LEU A 11 -3.19 -33.40 -6.85
CA LEU A 11 -3.69 -33.15 -5.49
C LEU A 11 -3.02 -34.05 -4.46
N LEU A 12 -2.59 -33.44 -3.35
CA LEU A 12 -2.40 -34.09 -2.06
C LEU A 12 -3.37 -33.46 -1.06
N ALA A 13 -4.50 -34.14 -0.85
CA ALA A 13 -5.21 -34.05 0.41
C ALA A 13 -4.72 -35.21 1.29
N ILE A 14 -4.40 -34.96 2.56
CA ILE A 14 -4.67 -35.83 3.73
C ILE A 14 -4.12 -35.14 5.01
N SER A 15 -5.04 -35.03 5.99
CA SER A 15 -4.92 -35.00 7.46
C SER A 15 -3.92 -34.09 8.17
N GLY A 16 -4.44 -33.32 9.13
CA GLY A 16 -3.67 -32.43 9.97
C GLY A 16 -2.75 -33.09 11.00
N CYS A 17 -1.75 -32.32 11.41
CA CYS A 17 -1.21 -32.28 12.76
C CYS A 17 -0.48 -30.94 12.93
N ALA A 18 -0.61 -30.34 14.11
CA ALA A 18 -0.09 -29.03 14.44
C ALA A 18 1.41 -28.88 14.12
N THR A 19 1.74 -27.90 13.30
CA THR A 19 3.08 -27.30 13.29
C THR A 19 2.88 -25.79 13.23
N SER A 20 3.55 -25.10 14.15
CA SER A 20 3.50 -23.66 14.35
C SER A 20 3.61 -22.95 13.00
N GLY A 21 2.52 -22.26 12.63
CA GLY A 21 2.45 -21.52 11.39
C GLY A 21 3.57 -20.50 11.34
N GLN A 22 4.64 -20.81 10.61
CA GLN A 22 5.36 -19.78 9.90
C GLN A 22 4.34 -19.17 8.94
N SER A 23 3.73 -18.08 9.40
CA SER A 23 3.12 -17.10 8.53
C SER A 23 4.23 -16.69 7.58
N VAL A 24 4.29 -17.32 6.41
CA VAL A 24 5.17 -16.90 5.34
C VAL A 24 4.61 -15.56 4.93
N GLU A 25 5.20 -14.52 5.50
CA GLU A 25 4.93 -13.12 5.14
C GLU A 25 4.99 -13.07 3.61
N PRO A 26 3.92 -12.61 2.93
CA PRO A 26 3.93 -12.53 1.48
C PRO A 26 5.18 -11.76 1.07
N ALA A 27 6.03 -12.38 0.25
CA ALA A 27 7.20 -11.72 -0.29
C ALA A 27 6.70 -10.45 -0.98
N ALA A 28 6.96 -9.29 -0.38
CA ALA A 28 6.52 -8.02 -0.90
C ALA A 28 7.15 -7.86 -2.28
N THR A 29 6.32 -7.97 -3.34
CA THR A 29 6.73 -7.55 -4.67
C THR A 29 7.24 -6.14 -4.53
N ALA A 30 8.52 -5.95 -4.86
CA ALA A 30 9.17 -4.65 -4.75
C ALA A 30 8.37 -3.66 -5.59
N ALA A 31 7.87 -2.61 -4.93
CA ALA A 31 7.17 -1.53 -5.58
C ALA A 31 8.08 -0.95 -6.69
N PRO A 32 7.53 -0.55 -7.85
CA PRO A 32 8.32 0.18 -8.82
C PRO A 32 8.88 1.45 -8.16
N ALA A 33 10.19 1.63 -8.23
CA ALA A 33 10.82 2.89 -7.85
C ALA A 33 10.49 3.93 -8.93
N VAL A 34 9.33 4.58 -8.81
CA VAL A 34 8.99 5.74 -9.63
C VAL A 34 9.74 6.93 -9.03
N SER A 35 10.71 7.50 -9.74
CA SER A 35 11.35 8.73 -9.30
C SER A 35 10.62 9.92 -9.90
N ILE A 36 9.69 10.49 -9.13
CA ILE A 36 9.08 11.79 -9.46
C ILE A 36 9.91 12.87 -8.79
N SER A 37 10.44 13.80 -9.59
CA SER A 37 11.27 14.91 -9.07
C SER A 37 10.54 15.64 -7.94
N GLY A 38 11.19 15.80 -6.80
CA GLY A 38 10.62 16.48 -5.62
C GLY A 38 9.90 15.57 -4.62
N LEU A 39 9.52 14.34 -5.00
CA LEU A 39 8.94 13.37 -4.07
C LEU A 39 10.03 12.55 -3.37
N ASP A 40 9.81 12.22 -2.09
CA ASP A 40 10.64 11.22 -1.42
C ASP A 40 10.29 9.81 -1.90
N GLU A 41 11.22 8.86 -1.71
CA GLU A 41 11.11 7.48 -2.21
C GLU A 41 9.84 6.77 -1.74
N ALA A 42 9.44 6.95 -0.48
CA ALA A 42 8.25 6.30 0.06
C ALA A 42 6.98 6.89 -0.56
N THR A 43 6.89 8.22 -0.68
CA THR A 43 5.80 8.91 -1.41
C THR A 43 5.68 8.42 -2.84
N ALA A 44 6.79 8.39 -3.57
CA ALA A 44 6.77 8.03 -4.97
C ALA A 44 6.43 6.54 -5.18
N SER A 45 6.91 5.66 -4.29
CA SER A 45 6.59 4.23 -4.29
C SER A 45 5.09 3.98 -4.06
N VAL A 46 4.47 4.61 -3.05
CA VAL A 46 3.05 4.38 -2.78
C VAL A 46 2.15 4.94 -3.87
N CYS A 47 2.53 6.06 -4.48
CA CYS A 47 1.80 6.59 -5.63
C CYS A 47 1.98 5.73 -6.88
N GLY A 48 3.16 5.12 -7.06
CA GLY A 48 3.40 4.08 -8.07
C GLY A 48 2.49 2.87 -7.89
N ILE A 49 2.44 2.31 -6.67
CA ILE A 49 1.55 1.17 -6.34
C ILE A 49 0.09 1.55 -6.57
N ALA A 50 -0.36 2.71 -6.10
CA ALA A 50 -1.76 3.15 -6.27
C ALA A 50 -2.14 3.31 -7.75
N GLN A 51 -1.22 3.80 -8.58
CA GLN A 51 -1.40 3.89 -10.01
C GLN A 51 -1.48 2.51 -10.67
N GLN A 52 -0.59 1.58 -10.30
CA GLN A 52 -0.61 0.22 -10.84
C GLN A 52 -1.86 -0.55 -10.42
N ALA A 53 -2.30 -0.40 -9.16
CA ALA A 53 -3.54 -0.98 -8.66
C ALA A 53 -4.77 -0.50 -9.44
N THR A 54 -4.78 0.78 -9.85
CA THR A 54 -5.86 1.34 -10.68
C THR A 54 -5.90 0.73 -12.08
N LEU A 55 -4.74 0.35 -12.61
CA LEU A 55 -4.62 -0.29 -13.93
C LEU A 55 -4.74 -1.82 -13.86
N GLY A 56 -4.75 -2.42 -12.66
CA GLY A 56 -4.66 -3.87 -12.49
C GLY A 56 -3.33 -4.44 -12.97
N GLU A 57 -2.24 -3.66 -12.85
CA GLU A 57 -0.91 -4.01 -13.36
C GLU A 57 0.07 -4.37 -12.24
N GLY A 58 1.16 -5.07 -12.58
CA GLY A 58 2.25 -5.34 -11.63
C GLY A 58 1.89 -6.27 -10.46
N GLY A 59 0.73 -6.94 -10.51
CA GLY A 59 0.20 -7.75 -9.41
C GLY A 59 -0.47 -6.93 -8.32
N TYR A 60 -0.76 -5.66 -8.58
CA TYR A 60 -1.48 -4.77 -7.67
C TYR A 60 -2.94 -4.65 -8.10
N ASP A 61 -3.84 -4.67 -7.12
CA ASP A 61 -5.29 -4.51 -7.32
C ASP A 61 -5.86 -3.70 -6.13
N PHE A 62 -7.12 -3.33 -6.18
CA PHE A 62 -7.83 -2.75 -5.05
C PHE A 62 -8.29 -3.83 -4.07
N ASP A 63 -7.30 -4.41 -3.39
CA ASP A 63 -7.44 -5.47 -2.42
C ASP A 63 -6.70 -5.18 -1.10
N VAL A 64 -6.95 -6.04 -0.10
CA VAL A 64 -6.37 -5.93 1.24
C VAL A 64 -4.82 -6.00 1.22
N PRO A 65 -4.18 -6.96 0.52
CA PRO A 65 -2.73 -7.00 0.41
C PRO A 65 -2.11 -5.70 -0.12
N THR A 66 -2.62 -5.18 -1.24
CA THR A 66 -2.11 -3.96 -1.85
C THR A 66 -2.32 -2.75 -0.94
N ALA A 67 -3.51 -2.62 -0.33
CA ALA A 67 -3.79 -1.56 0.62
C ALA A 67 -2.87 -1.62 1.85
N THR A 68 -2.54 -2.83 2.33
CA THR A 68 -1.62 -3.03 3.45
C THR A 68 -0.21 -2.54 3.09
N GLN A 69 0.25 -2.81 1.87
CA GLN A 69 1.55 -2.34 1.40
C GLN A 69 1.60 -0.81 1.28
N ILE A 70 0.56 -0.20 0.71
CA ILE A 70 0.43 1.27 0.64
C ILE A 70 0.46 1.89 2.04
N VAL A 71 -0.27 1.33 3.01
CA VAL A 71 -0.29 1.85 4.39
C VAL A 71 1.08 1.75 5.05
N THR A 72 1.77 0.62 4.88
CA THR A 72 3.09 0.39 5.50
C THR A 72 4.14 1.33 4.94
N LEU A 73 4.22 1.47 3.62
CA LEU A 73 5.19 2.36 2.98
C LEU A 73 4.80 3.84 3.17
N GLY A 74 3.52 4.17 3.09
CA GLY A 74 3.01 5.54 3.16
C GLY A 74 3.22 6.19 4.53
N LYS A 75 3.32 5.41 5.61
CA LYS A 75 3.68 5.91 6.94
C LYS A 75 5.14 6.36 7.05
N ASN A 76 6.00 5.95 6.13
CA ASN A 76 7.41 6.35 6.07
C ASN A 76 7.63 7.53 5.09
N SER A 77 6.57 8.05 4.49
CA SER A 77 6.60 9.20 3.59
C SER A 77 7.00 10.48 4.34
N LYS A 78 7.73 11.38 3.65
CA LYS A 78 7.97 12.74 4.15
C LYS A 78 6.82 13.70 3.84
N SER A 79 5.87 13.29 3.00
CA SER A 79 4.65 14.05 2.73
C SER A 79 3.66 13.82 3.87
N THR A 80 3.27 14.91 4.53
CA THR A 80 2.19 14.89 5.55
C THR A 80 0.85 14.50 4.94
N ILE A 81 0.60 14.87 3.68
CA ILE A 81 -0.60 14.48 2.93
C ILE A 81 -0.64 12.95 2.75
N ILE A 82 0.45 12.34 2.26
CA ILE A 82 0.51 10.87 2.09
C ILE A 82 0.43 10.15 3.44
N THR A 83 1.14 10.65 4.46
CA THR A 83 1.09 10.06 5.80
C THR A 83 -0.32 10.09 6.37
N ALA A 84 -1.03 11.22 6.23
CA ALA A 84 -2.42 11.35 6.65
C ALA A 84 -3.35 10.43 5.85
N ALA A 85 -3.18 10.38 4.53
CA ALA A 85 -3.95 9.50 3.66
C ALA A 85 -3.74 8.01 4.00
N ALA A 86 -2.51 7.60 4.29
CA ALA A 86 -2.17 6.23 4.70
C ALA A 86 -2.81 5.88 6.05
N ASN A 87 -2.86 6.82 6.99
CA ASN A 87 -3.55 6.63 8.26
C ASN A 87 -5.07 6.45 8.07
N VAL A 88 -5.69 7.23 7.19
CA VAL A 88 -7.11 7.07 6.84
C VAL A 88 -7.35 5.71 6.17
N LEU A 89 -6.55 5.36 5.16
CA LEU A 89 -6.65 4.07 4.46
C LEU A 89 -6.52 2.88 5.43
N SER A 90 -5.66 2.99 6.44
CA SER A 90 -5.46 1.94 7.45
C SER A 90 -6.72 1.55 8.22
N VAL A 91 -7.73 2.44 8.30
CA VAL A 91 -9.01 2.13 8.95
C VAL A 91 -9.78 1.15 8.08
N SER A 92 -9.99 1.47 6.81
CA SER A 92 -10.70 0.61 5.86
C SER A 92 -9.96 -0.71 5.63
N THR A 93 -8.62 -0.70 5.58
CA THR A 93 -7.83 -1.94 5.45
C THR A 93 -8.08 -2.88 6.63
N ARG A 94 -8.08 -2.36 7.87
CA ARG A 94 -8.32 -3.18 9.07
C ARG A 94 -9.76 -3.71 9.13
N GLN A 95 -10.74 -2.90 8.72
CA GLN A 95 -12.14 -3.33 8.68
C GLN A 95 -12.33 -4.47 7.67
N ALA A 96 -11.81 -4.31 6.45
CA ALA A 96 -11.86 -5.36 5.43
C ALA A 96 -11.18 -6.65 5.92
N GLN A 97 -10.00 -6.55 6.53
CA GLN A 97 -9.29 -7.70 7.13
C GLN A 97 -10.11 -8.40 8.21
N ALA A 98 -10.69 -7.63 9.13
CA ALA A 98 -11.46 -8.17 10.25
C ALA A 98 -12.77 -8.85 9.80
N SER A 99 -13.31 -8.44 8.64
CA SER A 99 -14.55 -8.95 8.08
C SER A 99 -14.40 -10.19 7.20
N ALA A 100 -13.17 -10.70 7.00
CA ALA A 100 -12.94 -11.87 6.15
C ALA A 100 -13.76 -13.09 6.62
N GLY A 101 -14.57 -13.66 5.73
CA GLY A 101 -15.47 -14.77 6.00
C GLY A 101 -16.77 -14.37 6.72
N GLN A 102 -17.03 -13.08 6.92
CA GLN A 102 -18.27 -12.57 7.53
C GLN A 102 -19.27 -12.10 6.46
N PRO A 103 -20.57 -12.02 6.78
CA PRO A 103 -21.59 -11.50 5.85
C PRO A 103 -21.29 -10.10 5.31
N GLU A 104 -20.58 -9.28 6.09
CA GLU A 104 -20.26 -7.89 5.80
C GLU A 104 -18.98 -7.72 4.95
N GLU A 105 -18.26 -8.81 4.63
CA GLU A 105 -16.99 -8.78 3.89
C GLU A 105 -17.08 -7.95 2.60
N ALA A 106 -18.12 -8.19 1.81
CA ALA A 106 -18.32 -7.50 0.54
C ALA A 106 -18.47 -5.98 0.71
N THR A 107 -19.13 -5.54 1.79
CA THR A 107 -19.32 -4.12 2.10
C THR A 107 -17.98 -3.47 2.45
N HIS A 108 -17.20 -4.07 3.34
CA HIS A 108 -15.92 -3.52 3.74
C HIS A 108 -14.87 -3.57 2.63
N LEU A 109 -14.91 -4.57 1.74
CA LEU A 109 -14.09 -4.57 0.53
C LEU A 109 -14.48 -3.43 -0.43
N ALA A 110 -15.76 -3.09 -0.57
CA ALA A 110 -16.18 -1.95 -1.37
C ALA A 110 -15.73 -0.60 -0.77
N GLU A 111 -15.78 -0.47 0.55
CA GLU A 111 -15.25 0.69 1.28
C GLU A 111 -13.73 0.82 1.10
N LEU A 112 -13.01 -0.29 1.21
CA LEU A 112 -11.57 -0.33 0.96
C LEU A 112 -11.22 0.16 -0.45
N ARG A 113 -11.90 -0.37 -1.48
CA ARG A 113 -11.71 0.05 -2.88
C ARG A 113 -11.94 1.55 -3.05
N THR A 114 -12.98 2.08 -2.42
CA THR A 114 -13.28 3.51 -2.43
C THR A 114 -12.17 4.32 -1.75
N ALA A 115 -11.64 3.85 -0.62
CA ALA A 115 -10.54 4.50 0.07
C ALA A 115 -9.24 4.48 -0.76
N MET A 116 -8.95 3.39 -1.46
CA MET A 116 -7.79 3.28 -2.36
C MET A 116 -7.91 4.20 -3.57
N LEU A 117 -9.10 4.32 -4.18
CA LEU A 117 -9.36 5.29 -5.25
C LEU A 117 -9.12 6.74 -4.79
N LYS A 118 -9.57 7.09 -3.58
CA LYS A 118 -9.29 8.41 -2.99
C LYS A 118 -7.79 8.62 -2.77
N PHE A 119 -7.08 7.59 -2.28
CA PHE A 119 -5.63 7.64 -2.12
C PHE A 119 -4.94 7.86 -3.47
N GLN A 120 -5.37 7.18 -4.52
CA GLN A 120 -4.86 7.39 -5.86
C GLN A 120 -5.11 8.81 -6.37
N THR A 121 -6.29 9.38 -6.10
CA THR A 121 -6.60 10.77 -6.48
C THR A 121 -5.63 11.76 -5.81
N ILE A 122 -5.28 11.54 -4.53
CA ILE A 122 -4.27 12.34 -3.82
C ILE A 122 -2.91 12.26 -4.54
N CYS A 123 -2.54 11.08 -5.02
CA CYS A 123 -1.30 10.86 -5.76
C CYS A 123 -1.23 11.56 -7.13
N GLN A 124 -2.34 12.06 -7.66
CA GLN A 124 -2.36 12.82 -8.91
C GLN A 124 -1.96 14.30 -8.70
N ASP A 125 -2.05 14.82 -7.47
CA ASP A 125 -1.68 16.19 -7.13
C ASP A 125 -0.22 16.27 -6.67
N VAL A 126 0.70 16.04 -7.60
CA VAL A 126 2.15 15.99 -7.32
C VAL A 126 2.66 17.29 -6.69
N ASP A 127 2.15 18.45 -7.12
CA ASP A 127 2.56 19.74 -6.58
C ASP A 127 2.20 19.87 -5.10
N ALA A 128 0.98 19.49 -4.71
CA ALA A 128 0.58 19.46 -3.31
C ALA A 128 1.46 18.50 -2.49
N LEU A 129 1.84 17.35 -3.06
CA LEU A 129 2.73 16.40 -2.39
C LEU A 129 4.13 17.00 -2.17
N VAL A 130 4.73 17.64 -3.18
CA VAL A 130 6.03 18.30 -3.05
C VAL A 130 5.98 19.41 -2.00
N VAL A 131 4.97 20.28 -2.05
CA VAL A 131 4.78 21.35 -1.06
C VAL A 131 4.68 20.78 0.34
N SER A 132 3.88 19.72 0.54
CA SER A 132 3.73 19.10 1.85
C SER A 132 5.04 18.52 2.42
N ILE A 133 5.95 18.06 1.56
CA ILE A 133 7.29 17.60 1.95
C ILE A 133 8.16 18.79 2.37
N GLU A 134 8.11 19.89 1.62
CA GLU A 134 8.89 21.10 1.93
C GLU A 134 8.44 21.78 3.22
N GLU A 135 7.13 21.94 3.42
CA GLU A 135 6.57 22.51 4.65
C GLU A 135 6.93 21.66 5.88
N SER A 136 6.89 20.33 5.74
CA SER A 136 7.28 19.41 6.82
C SER A 136 8.74 19.57 7.23
N LYS A 137 9.64 19.82 6.27
CA LYS A 137 11.06 20.11 6.58
C LYS A 137 11.21 21.43 7.34
N GLN A 138 10.55 22.49 6.88
CA GLN A 138 10.62 23.81 7.52
C GLN A 138 10.07 23.81 8.95
N ALA A 139 9.04 23.01 9.23
CA ALA A 139 8.49 22.87 10.58
C ALA A 139 9.55 22.28 11.55
N VAL A 140 10.27 21.25 11.13
CA VAL A 140 11.32 20.61 11.96
C VAL A 140 12.54 21.53 12.13
N ASP A 141 12.96 22.20 11.05
CA ASP A 141 14.12 23.09 11.08
C ASP A 141 13.85 24.38 11.89
N GLY A 142 12.65 24.94 11.78
CA GLY A 142 12.23 26.14 12.51
C GLY A 142 12.10 25.92 14.02
N GLU A 143 11.71 24.72 14.46
CA GLU A 143 11.61 24.37 15.88
C GLU A 143 13.00 24.21 16.52
N THR A 144 13.96 23.68 15.76
CA THR A 144 15.36 23.50 16.19
C THR A 144 16.06 24.84 16.46
N VAL A 145 15.78 25.87 15.64
CA VAL A 145 16.32 27.24 15.81
C VAL A 145 15.68 27.97 17.00
N LYS A 146 14.43 27.65 17.35
CA LYS A 146 13.72 28.28 18.47
C LYS A 146 14.08 27.66 19.82
N SER A 147 14.46 26.38 19.86
CA SER A 147 14.83 25.67 21.10
C SER A 147 16.26 25.95 21.59
N THR A 148 17.10 26.64 20.80
CA THR A 148 18.50 26.96 21.15
C THR A 148 18.72 28.40 21.62
N ARG A 149 17.66 29.18 21.88
CA ARG A 149 17.74 30.58 22.29
C ARG A 149 17.15 30.86 23.65
#